data_AF-A0A173THR5-F1
#
_entry.id   AF-A0A173THR5-F1
#
_cell.length_a   1.000
_cell.length_b   1.000
_cell.length_c   1.000
_cell.angle_alpha   90.00
_cell.angle_beta   90.00
_cell.angle_gamma   90.00
#
_symmetry.space_group_name_H-M   'P 1'
#
loop_
_entity.id
_entity.type
_entity.pdbx_description
1 polymer ?
#
loop_
_entity_poly.entity_id
_entity_poly.type
_entity_poly.pdbx_seq_one_letter_code
_entity_poly.pdbx_strand_id
1 'polypeptide(L)' 'MSNLKKKFTVDEEIVWKFEDFDSQGEQNVKCRIVEVHEDYCVAHTEGNHNGYDDMRLCIEASNEENFHRI' A
#
# COMPACT_ATOMS: atom_id res chain seq x y z
N MET A 1 16.13 -9.44 12.72
CA MET A 1 16.32 -8.98 11.33
C MET A 1 15.09 -9.40 10.56
N SER A 2 14.13 -8.49 10.46
CA SER A 2 12.82 -8.77 9.87
C SER A 2 12.97 -8.99 8.38
N ASN A 3 12.77 -10.24 7.93
CA ASN A 3 12.68 -10.59 6.52
C ASN A 3 11.35 -10.05 5.96
N LEU A 4 11.26 -8.74 5.72
CA LEU A 4 10.14 -8.16 4.97
C LEU A 4 10.22 -8.48 3.47
N LYS A 5 11.35 -9.06 3.01
CA LYS A 5 11.49 -9.61 1.66
C LYS A 5 10.46 -10.71 1.45
N LYS A 6 9.40 -10.38 0.68
CA LYS A 6 8.33 -11.25 0.13
C LYS A 6 6.97 -11.22 0.84
N LYS A 7 6.51 -10.08 1.37
CA LYS A 7 5.08 -9.99 1.76
C LYS A 7 4.14 -9.61 0.63
N PHE A 8 4.61 -8.98 -0.44
CA PHE A 8 3.76 -8.71 -1.60
C PHE A 8 4.45 -9.20 -2.86
N THR A 9 3.63 -9.57 -3.83
CA THR A 9 4.06 -9.95 -5.17
C THR A 9 3.67 -8.86 -6.16
N VAL A 10 4.47 -8.70 -7.22
CA VAL A 10 4.05 -7.89 -8.37
C VAL A 10 2.76 -8.50 -8.92
N ASP A 11 1.83 -7.63 -9.33
CA ASP A 11 0.47 -7.94 -9.75
C ASP A 11 -0.53 -8.27 -8.64
N GLU A 12 -0.11 -8.27 -7.37
CA GLU A 12 -0.99 -8.50 -6.23
C GLU A 12 -1.92 -7.31 -5.99
N GLU A 13 -3.21 -7.59 -5.78
CA GLU A 13 -4.19 -6.59 -5.38
C GLU A 13 -4.32 -6.54 -3.85
N ILE A 14 -4.20 -5.33 -3.31
CA ILE A 14 -4.29 -5.07 -1.88
C ILE A 14 -5.23 -3.89 -1.62
N VAL A 15 -5.75 -3.80 -0.41
CA VAL A 15 -6.37 -2.61 0.14
C VAL A 15 -5.37 -1.96 1.08
N TRP A 16 -4.97 -0.73 0.77
CA TRP A 16 -4.23 0.11 1.68
C TRP A 16 -5.20 0.98 2.48
N LYS A 17 -5.16 0.81 3.80
CA LYS A 17 -5.89 1.64 4.75
C LYS A 17 -4.99 2.75 5.24
N PHE A 18 -5.49 3.98 5.21
CA PHE A 18 -4.83 5.08 5.89
C PHE A 18 -5.85 6.03 6.48
N GLU A 19 -5.47 6.66 7.59
CA GLU A 19 -6.24 7.75 8.18
C GLU A 19 -5.86 9.03 7.45
N ASP A 20 -6.80 9.56 6.67
CA ASP A 20 -6.65 10.87 6.07
C ASP A 20 -7.04 11.93 7.11
N PHE A 21 -6.16 12.89 7.38
CA PHE A 21 -6.44 13.93 8.38
C PHE A 21 -7.53 14.91 7.91
N ASP A 22 -7.78 15.01 6.60
CA ASP A 22 -8.74 15.95 6.00
C ASP A 22 -10.14 15.32 5.89
N SER A 23 -10.20 14.02 5.63
CA SER A 23 -11.45 13.25 5.62
C SER A 23 -11.62 12.55 6.97
N GLN A 24 -12.58 13.00 7.81
CA GLN A 24 -12.92 12.40 9.12
C GLN A 24 -13.27 10.88 9.05
N GLY A 25 -12.31 10.00 8.78
CA GLY A 25 -12.50 8.55 8.70
C GLY A 25 -11.39 7.80 7.95
N GLU A 26 -11.28 6.51 8.27
CA GLU A 26 -10.39 5.56 7.60
C GLU A 26 -10.71 5.49 6.09
N GLN A 27 -9.70 5.76 5.26
CA GLN A 27 -9.80 5.59 3.81
C GLN A 27 -9.21 4.23 3.43
N ASN A 28 -9.92 3.52 2.54
CA ASN A 28 -9.49 2.25 1.97
C ASN A 28 -9.26 2.46 0.48
N VAL A 29 -8.01 2.39 0.04
CA VAL A 29 -7.65 2.52 -1.38
C VAL A 29 -7.27 1.15 -1.92
N LYS A 30 -7.85 0.79 -3.06
CA LYS A 30 -7.40 -0.40 -3.78
C LYS A 30 -6.12 -0.09 -4.52
N CYS A 31 -5.13 -0.94 -4.31
CA CYS A 31 -3.81 -0.80 -4.89
C CYS A 31 -3.43 -2.10 -5.58
N ARG A 32 -2.82 -2.01 -6.76
CA ARG A 32 -2.19 -3.14 -7.45
C ARG A 32 -0.68 -2.95 -7.40
N ILE A 33 0.03 -3.90 -6.81
CA ILE A 33 1.48 -3.83 -6.71
C ILE A 33 2.11 -3.94 -8.09
N VAL A 34 2.91 -2.96 -8.48
CA VAL A 34 3.62 -2.94 -9.77
C VAL A 34 5.10 -3.24 -9.62
N GLU A 35 5.72 -2.85 -8.50
CA GLU A 35 7.12 -3.14 -8.20
C GLU A 35 7.31 -3.50 -6.72
N VAL A 36 8.23 -4.41 -6.44
CA VAL A 36 8.57 -4.83 -5.07
C VAL A 36 10.06 -4.64 -4.85
N HIS A 37 10.40 -3.87 -3.83
CA HIS A 37 11.77 -3.65 -3.38
C HIS A 37 11.98 -4.27 -1.99
N GLU A 38 13.19 -4.14 -1.46
CA GLU A 38 13.57 -4.71 -0.16
C GLU A 38 12.76 -4.11 1.01
N ASP A 39 12.50 -2.80 0.96
CA ASP A 39 11.92 -2.02 2.07
C ASP A 39 10.58 -1.35 1.72
N TYR A 40 10.13 -1.45 0.48
CA TYR A 40 8.90 -0.81 0.00
C TYR A 40 8.37 -1.50 -1.25
N CYS A 41 7.10 -1.25 -1.58
CA CYS A 41 6.55 -1.57 -2.89
C CYS A 41 6.02 -0.30 -3.58
N VAL A 42 5.93 -0.36 -4.90
CA VAL A 42 5.21 0.63 -5.69
C VAL A 42 3.89 -0.01 -6.08
N ALA A 43 2.80 0.71 -5.87
CA ALA A 43 1.47 0.23 -6.19
C ALA A 43 0.68 1.27 -6.97
N HIS A 44 0.04 0.82 -8.04
CA HIS A 44 -0.92 1.60 -8.78
C HIS A 44 -2.19 1.72 -7.97
N THR A 45 -2.70 2.93 -7.75
CA THR A 45 -3.88 3.15 -6.90
C THR A 45 -5.09 3.58 -7.70
N GLU A 46 -6.16 2.78 -7.65
CA GLU A 46 -7.42 3.14 -8.31
C GLU A 46 -8.32 3.90 -7.34
N GLY A 47 -8.73 5.11 -7.73
CA GLY A 47 -9.66 5.94 -6.93
C GLY A 47 -8.99 6.84 -5.89
N ASN A 48 -7.66 6.92 -5.87
CA ASN A 48 -6.95 7.92 -5.09
C ASN A 48 -7.06 9.30 -5.76
N HIS A 49 -7.55 10.30 -5.02
CA HIS A 49 -7.67 11.68 -5.49
C HIS A 49 -6.33 12.46 -5.53
N ASN A 50 -5.18 11.82 -5.28
CA ASN A 50 -3.87 12.48 -5.20
C ASN A 50 -3.25 12.84 -6.58
N GLY A 51 -3.86 12.46 -7.70
CA GLY A 51 -3.34 12.81 -9.04
C GLY A 51 -2.03 12.12 -9.44
N TYR A 52 -1.56 11.15 -8.65
CA TYR A 52 -0.47 10.24 -8.99
C TYR A 52 -1.05 8.85 -9.24
N ASP A 53 -0.74 8.28 -10.41
CA ASP A 53 -1.14 6.92 -10.80
C ASP A 53 -0.49 5.86 -9.89
N ASP A 54 0.79 6.04 -9.56
CA ASP A 54 1.59 5.10 -8.78
C ASP A 54 2.05 5.71 -7.45
N MET A 55 1.88 4.98 -6.35
CA MET A 55 2.31 5.39 -5.02
C MET A 55 3.33 4.43 -4.43
N ARG A 56 4.29 5.00 -3.69
CA ARG A 56 5.28 4.25 -2.92
C ARG A 56 4.71 3.89 -1.55
N LEU A 57 4.48 2.61 -1.32
CA LEU A 57 4.02 2.08 -0.04
C LEU A 57 5.25 1.60 0.75
N CYS A 58 5.63 2.37 1.77
CA CYS A 58 6.67 1.96 2.72
C CYS A 58 6.08 0.89 3.64
N ILE A 59 6.67 -0.31 3.63
CA ILE A 59 6.19 -1.42 4.45
C ILE A 59 7.11 -1.49 5.66
N GLU A 60 6.58 -1.15 6.82
CA GLU A 60 7.26 -1.24 8.11
C GLU A 60 6.45 -2.17 9.01
N ALA A 61 7.11 -2.82 9.97
CA ALA A 61 6.41 -3.74 10.89
C ALA A 61 5.27 -3.07 11.66
N SER A 62 5.32 -1.76 11.83
CA SER A 62 4.33 -0.91 12.51
C SER A 62 3.13 -0.50 11.66
N ASN A 63 3.18 -0.69 10.34
CA ASN A 63 2.09 -0.30 9.43
C ASN A 63 1.55 -1.47 8.60
N GLU A 64 2.02 -2.69 8.87
CA GLU A 64 1.62 -3.88 8.13
C GLU A 64 0.12 -4.17 8.22
N GLU A 65 -0.49 -3.89 9.37
CA GLU A 65 -1.92 -4.06 9.61
C GLU A 65 -2.79 -3.19 8.70
N ASN A 66 -2.22 -2.14 8.12
CA ASN A 66 -2.89 -1.24 7.20
C ASN A 66 -2.98 -1.80 5.78
N PHE A 67 -2.33 -2.92 5.47
CA PHE A 67 -2.36 -3.54 4.15
C PHE A 67 -3.12 -4.87 4.21
N HIS A 68 -4.29 -4.92 3.58
CA HIS A 68 -5.10 -6.13 3.50
C HIS A 68 -5.05 -6.72 2.10
N ARG A 69 -4.84 -8.03 2.00
CA ARG A 69 -4.96 -8.76 0.72
C ARG A 69 -6.44 -9.01 0.40
N ILE A 70 -6.80 -8.92 -0.88
CA ILE A 70 -8.14 -9.25 -1.40
C ILE A 70 -8.16 -10.69 -1.90
#